data_AF-A0A8T2PUJ9-F1
#
_entry.id   AF-A0A8T2PUJ9-F1
#
_cell.length_a   1.000
_cell.length_b   1.000
_cell.length_c   1.000
_cell.angle_alpha   90.00
_cell.angle_beta   90.00
_cell.angle_gamma   90.00
#
_symmetry.space_group_name_H-M   'P 1'
#
loop_
_entity.id
_entity.type
_entity.pdbx_description
1 polymer ?
#
loop_
_entity_poly.entity_id
_entity_poly.type
_entity_poly.pdbx_seq_one_letter_code
_entity_poly.pdbx_strand_id
1 'polypeptide(L)'
;MAHLTTNPANKERFMCIYPAYINSKKTLAEGRRIPSEKAVENPTCAEIRDVLSAAGMNVLVENKMYPREWNRDVQFRGRVRIQLKEEDGSLCQEKFTSRESY
;
A
#
# COMPACT_ATOMS: atom_id res chain seq x y z
N MET A 1 -3.11 -25.92 0.78
CA MET A 1 -2.96 -24.73 1.67
C MET A 1 -1.66 -24.05 1.26
N ALA A 2 -1.69 -22.76 0.94
CA ALA A 2 -0.55 -22.07 0.33
C ALA A 2 0.69 -22.16 1.23
N HIS A 3 1.79 -22.70 0.69
CA HIS A 3 3.10 -22.64 1.32
C HIS A 3 3.53 -21.18 1.34
N LEU A 4 3.27 -20.47 2.45
CA LEU A 4 3.81 -19.14 2.67
C LEU A 4 5.34 -19.27 2.69
N THR A 5 5.98 -18.94 1.58
CA THR A 5 7.43 -18.88 1.43
C THR A 5 8.03 -18.16 2.64
N THR A 6 9.03 -18.73 3.29
CA THR A 6 9.69 -18.13 4.46
C THR A 6 10.45 -16.84 4.12
N ASN A 7 10.85 -16.68 2.86
CA ASN A 7 11.57 -15.52 2.38
C ASN A 7 10.67 -14.25 2.34
N PRO A 8 10.99 -13.20 3.12
CA PRO A 8 10.23 -11.96 3.21
C PRO A 8 10.27 -11.09 1.95
N ALA A 9 11.22 -11.29 1.03
CA ALA A 9 11.29 -10.62 -0.27
C ALA A 9 10.31 -11.20 -1.32
N ASN A 10 9.54 -12.23 -0.97
CA ASN A 10 8.49 -12.71 -1.86
C ASN A 10 7.37 -11.68 -2.00
N LYS A 11 6.94 -11.46 -3.25
CA LYS A 11 5.86 -10.52 -3.63
C LYS A 11 4.57 -10.73 -2.83
N GLU A 12 4.29 -11.96 -2.40
CA GLU A 12 3.11 -12.29 -1.60
C GLU A 12 3.15 -11.68 -0.19
N ARG A 13 4.36 -11.52 0.38
CA ARG A 13 4.60 -10.92 1.71
C ARG A 13 4.74 -9.39 1.67
N PHE A 14 4.81 -8.79 0.48
CA PHE A 14 4.87 -7.34 0.34
C PHE A 14 3.64 -6.69 0.96
N MET A 15 3.83 -5.52 1.56
CA MET A 15 2.74 -4.79 2.19
C MET A 15 1.73 -4.33 1.14
N CYS A 16 0.45 -4.48 1.43
CA CYS A 16 -0.65 -3.95 0.60
C CYS A 16 -1.05 -2.55 1.04
N ILE A 17 -1.04 -1.61 0.11
CA ILE A 17 -1.66 -0.29 0.25
C ILE A 17 -2.79 -0.18 -0.77
N TYR A 18 -3.97 0.19 -0.29
CA TYR A 18 -5.10 0.59 -1.14
C TYR A 18 -5.27 2.11 -1.05
N PRO A 19 -5.71 2.78 -2.13
CA PRO A 19 -5.94 4.23 -2.10
C PRO A 19 -6.91 4.67 -1.00
N ALA A 20 -7.90 3.81 -0.67
CA ALA A 20 -8.84 4.05 0.42
C ALA A 20 -8.17 4.31 1.78
N TYR A 21 -6.95 3.81 2.02
CA TYR A 21 -6.26 3.95 3.29
C TYR A 21 -5.84 5.39 3.60
N ILE A 22 -5.51 6.15 2.55
CA ILE A 22 -5.03 7.54 2.66
C ILE A 22 -6.04 8.56 2.12
N ASN A 23 -7.25 8.11 1.76
CA ASN A 23 -8.29 8.99 1.23
C ASN A 23 -8.98 9.78 2.36
N SER A 24 -8.90 11.11 2.30
CA SER A 24 -9.50 12.03 3.28
C SER A 24 -11.03 12.00 3.27
N LYS A 25 -11.65 11.72 2.12
CA LYS A 25 -13.10 11.61 1.95
C LYS A 25 -13.69 10.33 2.52
N LYS A 26 -12.85 9.35 2.88
CA LYS A 26 -13.30 8.11 3.52
C LYS A 26 -13.17 8.20 5.04
N THR A 27 -14.13 7.60 5.72
CA THR A 27 -14.10 7.37 7.16
C THR A 27 -13.19 6.18 7.51
N LEU A 28 -12.91 6.02 8.80
CA LEU A 28 -12.18 4.84 9.31
C LEU A 28 -12.94 3.53 9.00
N ALA A 29 -14.28 3.56 9.09
CA ALA A 29 -15.13 2.41 8.77
C ALA A 29 -15.01 2.02 7.29
N GLU A 30 -14.98 3.02 6.40
CA GLU A 30 -14.81 2.85 4.95
C GLU A 30 -13.39 2.49 4.52
N GLY A 31 -12.44 2.46 5.45
CA GLY A 31 -11.10 1.91 5.24
C GLY A 31 -9.96 2.92 5.38
N ARG A 32 -10.22 4.19 5.70
CA ARG A 32 -9.15 5.14 6.01
C ARG A 32 -8.34 4.62 7.20
N ARG A 33 -7.01 4.71 7.12
CA ARG A 33 -6.08 4.26 8.17
C ARG A 33 -5.28 5.37 8.82
N ILE A 34 -5.24 6.55 8.21
CA ILE A 34 -4.51 7.71 8.71
C ILE A 34 -5.48 8.80 9.21
N PRO A 35 -5.00 9.72 10.07
CA PRO A 35 -5.76 10.91 10.44
C PRO A 35 -6.17 11.73 9.21
N SER A 36 -7.35 12.36 9.25
CA SER A 36 -7.85 13.18 8.14
C SER A 36 -6.92 14.32 7.76
N GLU A 37 -6.20 14.89 8.73
CA GLU A 37 -5.26 15.99 8.54
C GLU A 37 -4.04 15.61 7.67
N LYS A 38 -3.68 14.32 7.66
CA LYS A 38 -2.58 13.77 6.84
C LYS A 38 -3.09 13.07 5.58
N ALA A 39 -4.40 12.93 5.45
CA ALA A 39 -5.02 12.25 4.33
C ALA A 39 -5.14 13.17 3.12
N VAL A 40 -5.11 12.57 1.94
CA VAL A 40 -5.19 13.28 0.66
C VAL A 40 -6.53 13.03 -0.01
N GLU A 41 -6.99 13.98 -0.80
CA GLU A 41 -8.26 13.87 -1.50
C GLU A 41 -8.14 12.94 -2.71
N ASN A 42 -8.95 11.87 -2.76
CA ASN A 42 -9.05 10.96 -3.92
C ASN A 42 -7.69 10.48 -4.50
N PRO A 43 -6.82 9.87 -3.67
CA PRO A 43 -5.56 9.33 -4.14
C PRO A 43 -5.77 8.25 -5.20
N THR A 44 -4.90 8.20 -6.21
CA THR A 44 -4.87 7.13 -7.21
C THR A 44 -3.73 6.15 -6.95
N CYS A 45 -3.85 4.91 -7.45
CA CYS A 45 -2.76 3.94 -7.35
C CYS A 45 -1.50 4.37 -8.10
N ALA A 46 -1.64 5.16 -9.17
CA ALA A 46 -0.53 5.67 -9.96
C ALA A 46 0.29 6.67 -9.14
N GLU A 47 -0.36 7.65 -8.51
CA GLU A 47 0.33 8.63 -7.65
C GLU A 47 1.04 7.96 -6.48
N ILE A 48 0.37 7.01 -5.81
CA ILE A 48 0.97 6.26 -4.71
C ILE A 48 2.23 5.52 -5.19
N ARG A 49 2.15 4.84 -6.35
CA ARG A 49 3.32 4.18 -6.95
C ARG A 49 4.44 5.19 -7.21
N ASP A 50 4.13 6.30 -7.86
CA ASP A 50 5.14 7.25 -8.31
C ASP A 50 5.88 7.90 -7.14
N VAL A 51 5.17 8.26 -6.06
CA VAL A 51 5.78 8.80 -4.82
C VAL A 51 6.68 7.76 -4.14
N LEU A 52 6.22 6.51 -4.03
CA LEU A 52 6.98 5.45 -3.38
C LEU A 52 8.20 5.01 -4.21
N SER A 53 8.07 5.00 -5.53
CA SER A 53 9.18 4.76 -6.45
C SER A 53 10.19 5.90 -6.41
N ALA A 54 9.75 7.16 -6.33
CA ALA A 54 10.63 8.31 -6.14
C ALA A 54 11.35 8.28 -4.79
N ALA A 55 10.71 7.72 -3.75
CA ALA A 55 11.33 7.45 -2.46
C ALA A 55 12.34 6.29 -2.49
N GLY A 56 12.53 5.62 -3.64
CA GLY A 56 13.49 4.53 -3.80
C GLY A 56 13.00 3.19 -3.26
N MET A 57 11.69 2.99 -3.12
CA MET A 57 11.13 1.70 -2.71
C MET A 57 10.79 0.81 -3.92
N ASN A 58 10.87 -0.50 -3.72
CA ASN A 58 10.41 -1.47 -4.72
C ASN A 58 8.88 -1.63 -4.64
N VAL A 59 8.21 -1.23 -5.71
CA VAL A 59 6.75 -1.11 -5.77
C VAL A 59 6.19 -1.94 -6.92
N LEU A 60 5.10 -2.67 -6.64
CA LEU A 60 4.34 -3.41 -7.65
C LEU A 60 2.88 -2.98 -7.60
N VAL A 61 2.26 -2.77 -8.75
CA VAL A 61 0.83 -2.45 -8.84
C VAL A 61 0.07 -3.66 -9.34
N GLU A 62 -0.97 -4.05 -8.59
CA GLU A 62 -1.87 -5.15 -8.95
C GLU A 62 -3.25 -4.60 -9.27
N ASN A 63 -3.91 -5.17 -10.29
CA ASN A 63 -5.28 -4.84 -10.65
C ASN A 63 -6.30 -5.52 -9.71
N LYS A 64 -6.29 -5.13 -8.43
CA LYS A 64 -7.17 -5.63 -7.37
C LYS A 64 -8.04 -4.51 -6.80
N MET A 65 -9.20 -4.88 -6.28
CA MET A 65 -10.15 -3.92 -5.72
C MET A 65 -10.20 -4.06 -4.20
N TYR A 66 -10.33 -2.94 -3.49
CA TYR A 66 -10.50 -2.97 -2.04
C TYR A 66 -11.89 -3.51 -1.70
N PRO A 67 -12.03 -4.50 -0.80
CA PRO A 67 -13.33 -5.14 -0.55
C PRO A 67 -14.43 -4.22 -0.01
N ARG A 68 -14.07 -3.11 0.67
CA ARG A 68 -15.04 -2.11 1.17
C ARG A 68 -15.24 -0.94 0.20
N GLU A 69 -14.57 -0.95 -0.95
CA GLU A 69 -14.82 0.03 -1.99
C GLU A 69 -16.06 -0.39 -2.77
N TRP A 70 -17.08 0.48 -2.76
CA TRP A 70 -18.31 0.23 -3.49
C TRP A 70 -18.21 0.72 -4.94
N ASN A 71 -17.39 1.76 -5.19
CA ASN A 71 -17.22 2.33 -6.52
C ASN A 71 -16.25 1.48 -7.36
N ARG A 72 -16.72 1.02 -8.53
CA ARG A 72 -15.97 0.16 -9.45
C ARG A 72 -15.23 0.92 -10.55
N ASP A 73 -15.22 2.24 -10.50
CA ASP A 73 -14.47 3.06 -11.44
C ASP A 73 -12.99 2.72 -11.42
N VAL A 74 -12.34 2.87 -12.58
CA VAL A 74 -10.92 2.54 -12.78
C VAL A 74 -10.03 3.32 -11.81
N GLN A 75 -10.41 4.54 -11.44
CA GLN A 75 -9.68 5.39 -10.51
C GLN A 75 -9.56 4.81 -9.08
N PHE A 76 -10.55 4.04 -8.62
CA PHE A 76 -10.56 3.41 -7.29
C PHE A 76 -10.04 1.97 -7.32
N ARG A 77 -9.67 1.49 -8.51
CA ARG A 77 -9.14 0.15 -8.72
C ARG A 77 -7.62 0.16 -8.62
N GLY A 78 -7.10 -0.82 -7.91
CA GLY A 78 -5.68 -1.10 -7.81
C GLY A 78 -5.24 -1.33 -6.37
N ARG A 79 -4.14 -2.07 -6.26
CA ARG A 79 -3.45 -2.33 -5.01
C ARG A 79 -1.97 -2.15 -5.22
N VAL A 80 -1.36 -1.34 -4.38
CA VAL A 80 0.08 -1.11 -4.38
C VAL A 80 0.71 -2.10 -3.39
N ARG A 81 1.76 -2.79 -3.84
CA ARG A 81 2.56 -3.72 -3.05
C ARG A 81 3.94 -3.12 -2.85
N ILE A 82 4.41 -3.09 -1.61
CA ILE A 82 5.70 -2.50 -1.26
C ILE A 82 6.59 -3.54 -0.59
N GLN A 83 7.82 -3.64 -1.05
CA GLN A 83 8.86 -4.41 -0.36
C GLN A 83 9.36 -3.59 0.84
N LEU A 84 9.21 -4.14 2.04
CA LEU A 84 9.73 -3.53 3.27
C LEU A 84 10.99 -4.23 3.76
N LYS A 85 11.14 -5.51 3.42
CA LYS A 85 12.24 -6.35 3.89
C LYS A 85 12.95 -7.01 2.71
N GLU A 86 14.27 -7.07 2.81
CA GLU A 86 15.12 -7.85 1.94
C GLU A 86 15.12 -9.33 2.35
N GLU A 87 15.73 -10.20 1.54
CA GLU A 87 15.74 -11.66 1.75
C GLU A 87 16.32 -12.08 3.11
N ASP A 88 17.29 -11.30 3.60
CA ASP A 88 17.95 -11.49 4.89
C ASP A 88 17.12 -11.00 6.09
N GLY A 89 15.95 -10.39 5.84
CA GLY A 89 15.05 -9.85 6.85
C GLY A 89 15.38 -8.43 7.32
N SER A 90 16.44 -7.82 6.79
CA SER A 90 16.76 -6.41 6.98
C SER A 90 15.72 -5.51 6.31
N LEU A 91 15.58 -4.27 6.79
CA LEU A 91 14.66 -3.31 6.19
C LEU A 91 15.28 -2.72 4.92
N CYS A 92 14.50 -2.63 3.83
CA CYS A 92 14.95 -2.00 2.59
C CYS A 92 15.38 -0.53 2.81
N GLN A 93 14.77 0.15 3.79
CA GLN A 93 15.19 1.47 4.24
C GLN A 93 14.97 1.62 5.76
N GLU A 94 15.99 2.09 6.47
CA GLU A 94 15.93 2.33 7.93
C GLU A 94 14.89 3.38 8.34
N LYS A 95 14.51 4.28 7.42
CA LYS A 95 13.48 5.30 7.65
C LYS A 95 12.07 4.70 7.77
N PHE A 96 11.87 3.47 7.31
CA PHE A 96 10.57 2.83 7.19
C PHE A 96 10.43 1.63 8.14
N THR A 97 10.51 1.90 9.44
CA THR A 97 10.48 0.88 10.50
C THR A 97 9.08 0.32 10.79
N SER A 98 8.00 1.10 10.56
CA SER A 98 6.65 0.74 11.00
C SER A 98 5.55 1.06 10.01
N ARG A 99 4.42 0.33 10.15
CA ARG A 99 3.25 0.41 9.24
C ARG A 99 2.58 1.79 9.15
N GLU A 100 2.85 2.66 10.12
CA GLU A 100 2.24 3.98 10.27
C GLU A 100 3.19 5.12 9.87
N SER A 101 4.44 4.80 9.51
CA SER A 101 5.47 5.78 9.18
C SER A 101 5.48 6.22 7.72
N TYR A 102 4.54 5.73 6.90
CA TYR A 102 4.40 6.05 5.46
C TYR A 102 3.07 6.72 5.16
#